data_AF-A0A512BWL1-F1
#
_entry.id   AF-A0A512BWL1-F1
#
_cell.length_a   1.000
_cell.length_b   1.000
_cell.length_c   1.000
_cell.angle_alpha   90.00
_cell.angle_beta   90.00
_cell.angle_gamma   90.00
#
_symmetry.space_group_name_H-M   'P 1'
#
loop_
_entity.id
_entity.type
_entity.pdbx_description
1 polymer ?
#
loop_
_entity_poly.entity_id
_entity_poly.type
_entity_poly.pdbx_seq_one_letter_code
_entity_poly.pdbx_strand_id
1 'polypeptide(L)' 'MSNWQPLETAPRNGSKVDVWTANGVRYIDVFWHKSPDYPDGAFVYYDSYLADYIDVDDATHWMPPPTPPRQNGSEG' A
#
# COMPACT_ATOMS: atom_id res chain seq x y z
N MET A 1 -13.76 13.00 9.06
CA MET A 1 -13.79 12.54 7.65
C MET A 1 -12.62 11.61 7.46
N SER A 2 -12.79 10.47 6.79
CA SER A 2 -11.67 9.57 6.54
C SER A 2 -10.82 10.08 5.37
N ASN A 3 -9.50 9.87 5.44
CA ASN A 3 -8.56 10.20 4.35
C ASN A 3 -8.48 9.12 3.25
N TRP A 4 -9.35 8.10 3.31
CA TRP A 4 -9.45 7.03 2.32
C TRP A 4 -9.97 7.58 0.99
N GLN A 5 -9.33 7.17 -0.09
CA GLN A 5 -9.64 7.52 -1.47
C GLN A 5 -9.91 6.25 -2.30
N PRO A 6 -10.71 6.30 -3.37
CA PRO A 6 -10.90 5.17 -4.28
C PRO A 6 -9.56 4.62 -4.80
N LEU A 7 -9.38 3.29 -4.86
CA LEU A 7 -8.11 2.68 -5.28
C LEU A 7 -7.67 3.12 -6.69
N GLU A 8 -8.61 3.43 -7.58
CA GLU A 8 -8.31 3.89 -8.95
C GLU A 8 -7.45 5.16 -9.01
N THR A 9 -7.47 5.98 -7.95
CA THR A 9 -6.67 7.21 -7.81
C THR A 9 -5.31 6.99 -7.14
N ALA A 10 -5.01 5.75 -6.71
CA ALA A 10 -3.77 5.44 -6.03
C ALA A 10 -2.53 5.65 -6.91
N PRO A 11 -1.39 6.05 -6.31
CA PRO A 11 -0.15 6.27 -7.04
C PRO A 11 0.39 4.95 -7.63
N ARG A 12 0.66 4.97 -8.95
CA ARG A 12 1.26 3.84 -9.68
C ARG A 12 2.77 3.98 -9.91
N ASN A 13 3.43 4.73 -9.04
CA ASN A 13 4.86 5.07 -9.15
C ASN A 13 5.75 4.28 -8.17
N GLY A 14 5.21 3.24 -7.51
CA GLY A 14 5.91 2.45 -6.51
C GLY A 14 5.95 3.06 -5.10
N SER A 15 5.29 4.20 -4.86
CA SER A 15 5.12 4.72 -3.50
C SER A 15 4.28 3.76 -2.65
N LYS A 16 4.66 3.60 -1.37
CA LYS A 16 3.90 2.81 -0.41
C LYS A 16 2.60 3.50 0.01
N VAL A 17 1.53 2.73 0.12
CA VAL A 17 0.19 3.12 0.56
C VAL A 17 -0.38 2.07 1.50
N ASP A 18 -1.37 2.47 2.29
CA ASP A 18 -2.22 1.52 2.99
C ASP A 18 -3.48 1.31 2.14
N VAL A 19 -4.00 0.08 2.10
CA VAL A 19 -5.21 -0.26 1.36
C VAL A 19 -6.27 -0.89 2.26
N TRP A 20 -7.53 -0.70 1.89
CA TRP A 20 -8.68 -1.33 2.51
C TRP A 20 -9.41 -2.19 1.49
N THR A 21 -9.69 -3.43 1.84
CA THR A 21 -10.27 -4.43 0.94
C THR A 21 -11.78 -4.54 1.07
N ALA A 22 -12.42 -5.13 0.07
CA ALA A 22 -13.86 -5.39 0.06
C ALA A 22 -14.30 -6.31 1.21
N ASN A 23 -13.41 -7.20 1.68
CA ASN A 23 -13.68 -8.09 2.82
C ASN A 23 -13.43 -7.44 4.20
N GLY A 24 -13.05 -6.16 4.24
CA GLY A 24 -12.89 -5.41 5.50
C GLY A 24 -11.51 -5.56 6.16
N VAL A 25 -10.50 -5.99 5.42
CA VAL A 25 -9.12 -6.12 5.88
C VAL A 25 -8.29 -4.91 5.44
N ARG A 26 -7.34 -4.50 6.30
CA ARG A 26 -6.34 -3.48 5.96
C ARG A 26 -4.99 -4.13 5.70
N TYR A 27 -4.40 -3.81 4.56
CA TYR A 27 -2.99 -4.10 4.28
C TYR A 27 -2.20 -2.80 4.32
N ILE A 28 -0.95 -2.88 4.77
CA ILE A 28 -0.03 -1.75 4.90
C ILE A 28 1.17 -1.96 3.99
N ASP A 29 1.89 -0.88 3.69
CA ASP A 29 3.10 -0.92 2.86
C ASP A 29 2.87 -1.53 1.45
N VAL A 30 1.64 -1.43 0.94
CA VAL A 30 1.27 -1.87 -0.41
C VAL A 30 1.81 -0.88 -1.43
N PHE A 31 2.28 -1.34 -2.58
CA PHE A 31 2.78 -0.47 -3.65
C PHE A 31 2.46 -1.06 -5.02
N TRP A 32 2.44 -0.19 -6.02
CA TRP A 32 2.27 -0.61 -7.41
C TRP A 32 3.53 -1.29 -7.93
N HIS A 33 3.39 -2.52 -8.43
CA HIS A 33 4.47 -3.31 -9.00
C HIS A 33 4.08 -3.86 -10.36
N LYS A 34 5.04 -3.91 -11.29
CA LYS A 34 4.87 -4.48 -12.64
C LYS A 34 6.06 -5.39 -12.92
N SER A 35 5.77 -6.65 -13.23
CA SER A 35 6.75 -7.72 -13.46
C SER A 35 6.21 -8.70 -14.52
N PRO A 36 6.97 -9.73 -14.93
CA PRO A 36 6.43 -10.79 -15.78
C PRO A 36 5.20 -11.50 -15.17
N ASP A 37 5.13 -11.64 -13.85
CA ASP A 37 3.99 -12.25 -13.14
C ASP A 37 2.79 -11.30 -13.06
N TYR A 38 3.04 -9.98 -13.10
CA TYR A 38 2.03 -8.92 -13.13
C TYR A 38 2.19 -8.01 -14.36
N PRO A 39 1.86 -8.48 -15.58
CA PRO A 39 2.16 -7.78 -16.82
C PRO A 39 1.43 -6.44 -16.96
N ASP A 40 0.22 -6.32 -16.41
CA ASP A 40 -0.55 -5.08 -16.38
C ASP A 40 -0.27 -4.22 -15.14
N GLY A 41 0.52 -4.75 -14.22
CA GLY A 41 0.81 -4.19 -12.91
C GLY A 41 -0.31 -4.46 -11.89
N ALA A 42 0.08 -4.56 -10.63
CA ALA A 42 -0.81 -4.84 -9.50
C ALA A 42 -0.38 -4.04 -8.27
N PHE A 43 -1.32 -3.82 -7.36
CA PHE A 43 -0.99 -3.41 -6.00
C PHE A 43 -0.59 -4.65 -5.20
N VAL A 44 0.64 -4.66 -4.69
CA VAL A 44 1.21 -5.79 -3.98
C VAL A 44 1.85 -5.35 -2.67
N TYR A 45 2.02 -6.26 -1.71
CA TYR A 45 2.97 -6.11 -0.62
C TYR A 45 4.04 -7.21 -0.72
N TYR A 46 5.20 -6.98 -0.09
CA TYR A 46 6.23 -8.02 0.01
C TYR A 46 6.04 -8.82 1.29
N ASP A 47 5.78 -10.12 1.17
CA ASP A 47 5.76 -11.03 2.29
C ASP A 47 7.17 -11.58 2.54
N SER A 48 7.78 -11.16 3.65
CA SER A 48 9.15 -11.56 3.99
C SER A 48 9.31 -13.03 4.36
N TYR A 49 8.23 -13.70 4.80
CA TYR A 49 8.26 -15.11 5.17
C TYR A 49 8.23 -16.00 3.92
N LEU A 50 7.42 -15.62 2.93
CA LEU A 50 7.36 -16.28 1.63
C LEU A 50 8.47 -15.82 0.68
N ALA A 51 9.12 -14.70 0.99
CA ALA A 51 10.07 -14.01 0.14
C ALA A 51 9.48 -13.65 -1.24
N ASP A 52 8.21 -13.26 -1.28
CA ASP A 52 7.41 -13.09 -2.50
C ASP A 52 6.55 -11.82 -2.47
N TYR A 53 6.10 -11.38 -3.64
CA TYR A 53 5.11 -10.31 -3.78
C TYR A 53 3.71 -10.90 -3.82
N ILE A 54 2.85 -10.43 -2.92
CA ILE A 54 1.47 -10.89 -2.81
C ILE A 54 0.55 -9.76 -3.26
N ASP A 55 -0.30 -10.03 -4.25
CA ASP A 55 -1.28 -9.09 -4.76
C ASP A 55 -2.46 -8.89 -3.80
N VAL A 56 -3.03 -7.70 -3.85
CA VAL A 56 -4.20 -7.30 -3.07
C VAL A 56 -5.32 -6.90 -4.04
N ASP A 57 -5.81 -7.87 -4.78
CA ASP A 57 -6.76 -7.70 -5.89
C ASP A 57 -8.14 -7.16 -5.44
N ASP A 58 -8.55 -7.47 -4.21
CA ASP A 58 -9.81 -7.04 -3.60
C ASP A 58 -9.71 -5.68 -2.88
N ALA A 59 -8.60 -4.95 -3.02
CA ALA A 59 -8.46 -3.59 -2.52
C ALA A 59 -9.48 -2.65 -3.18
N THR A 60 -10.13 -1.80 -2.37
CA THR A 60 -11.17 -0.86 -2.82
C THR A 60 -10.79 0.60 -2.57
N HIS A 61 -10.03 0.85 -1.51
CA HIS A 61 -9.63 2.19 -1.11
C HIS A 61 -8.17 2.21 -0.69
N TRP A 62 -7.54 3.38 -0.77
CA TRP A 62 -6.18 3.61 -0.31
C TRP A 62 -6.07 4.89 0.51
N MET A 63 -4.98 5.00 1.28
CA MET A 63 -4.53 6.25 1.87
C MET A 63 -3.01 6.28 1.94
N PRO A 64 -2.38 7.47 1.96
CA PRO A 64 -0.95 7.54 2.27
C PRO A 64 -0.68 6.98 3.67
N PRO A 65 0.50 6.39 3.91
CA PRO A 65 0.88 5.92 5.24
C PRO A 65 0.79 7.07 6.26
N PRO A 66 0.46 6.78 7.52
CA PRO A 66 0.42 7.80 8.55
C PRO A 66 1.80 8.44 8.69
N THR A 67 1.83 9.76 8.88
CA THR A 67 3.07 10.46 9.20
C THR A 67 3.69 9.82 10.45
N PRO A 68 4.99 9.43 10.41
CA PRO A 68 5.65 8.89 11.57
C PRO A 68 5.53 9.85 12.77
N PRO A 69 5.46 9.35 14.01
CA PRO A 69 5.52 10.21 15.18
C PRO A 69 6.76 11.09 15.11
N ARG A 70 6.61 12.37 15.49
CA ARG A 70 7.78 13.23 15.67
C ARG A 70 8.70 12.56 16.68
N GLN A 71 9.95 12.30 16.30
CA GLN A 71 10.96 11.91 17.26
C GLN A 71 11.20 13.13 18.16
N ASN A 72 10.79 13.05 19.42
CA ASN A 72 11.23 14.00 20.44
C ASN A 72 12.73 13.75 20.66
N GLY A 73 13.60 14.35 19.84
CA GLY A 73 15.02 14.01 19.87
C GLY A 73 15.96 14.75 18.94
N SER A 74 15.58 15.91 18.41
CA SER A 74 16.57 16.87 17.88
C SER A 74 16.27 18.26 18.45
N GLU A 75 16.62 18.43 19.73
CA GLU A 75 17.17 19.71 20.17
C GLU A 75 18.59 19.78 19.59
N GLY A 76 18.89 20.86 18.85
CA GLY A 76 20.19 21.11 18.23
C GLY A 76 20.08 21.78 16.87
#